data_AF-A0AAD9G5U9-F1
#
_entry.id   AF-A0AAD9G5U9-F1
#
_cell.length_a   1.000
_cell.length_b   1.000
_cell.length_c   1.000
_cell.angle_alpha   90.00
_cell.angle_beta   90.00
_cell.angle_gamma   90.00
#
_symmetry.space_group_name_H-M   'P 1'
#
loop_
_entity.id
_entity.type
_entity.pdbx_description
1 polymer ?
#
loop_
_entity_poly.entity_id
_entity_poly.type
_entity_poly.pdbx_seq_one_letter_code
_entity_poly.pdbx_strand_id
1 'polypeptide(L)'
;MQAAKEVTRTPNSATVMSNSLGLETRKRPAEAATEIPKRLKSEIFDRPSLTELLSRKAAVEPQLSLSQDSDVPLARIAAQQKAKRKELVSKKQPRTQVKTVSKTNEQGEIVFELSSKRRVTVRKWKSMKFVDIREFYDDDGQPKPGKKGISLSPDQWEKLYSFSDAIAEAIQLVEDDKVGMESLAGVPGCILRPDGDVRAIALPLSNKRRITIRYFRKGVLVDLREFYDQDGVSKPGKKGISLSKEQWAALQNTADEIMEAVDRL
;
A
#
# COMPACT_ATOMS: atom_id res chain seq x y z
N MET A 1 41.27 -38.29 -34.56
CA MET A 1 42.45 -39.10 -34.16
C MET A 1 43.63 -38.14 -34.11
N GLN A 2 44.51 -38.06 -33.10
CA GLN A 2 44.58 -38.55 -31.70
C GLN A 2 45.17 -37.36 -30.89
N ALA A 3 44.82 -37.06 -29.62
CA ALA A 3 45.19 -37.76 -28.38
C ALA A 3 46.71 -38.01 -28.21
N ALA A 4 47.39 -37.69 -27.10
CA ALA A 4 47.04 -36.91 -25.89
C ALA A 4 48.31 -36.68 -25.00
N LYS A 5 48.23 -35.77 -24.00
CA LYS A 5 49.05 -35.74 -22.74
C LYS A 5 50.60 -35.56 -22.91
N GLU A 6 51.47 -35.23 -21.94
CA GLU A 6 51.50 -34.56 -20.60
C GLU A 6 52.99 -34.14 -20.35
N VAL A 7 53.52 -33.57 -19.24
CA VAL A 7 53.10 -33.43 -17.82
C VAL A 7 53.63 -32.09 -17.19
N THR A 8 54.23 -32.10 -16.00
CA THR A 8 54.83 -30.97 -15.22
C THR A 8 56.30 -30.63 -15.62
N ARG A 9 57.04 -29.62 -15.10
CA ARG A 9 57.17 -29.09 -13.71
C ARG A 9 57.97 -27.76 -13.66
N THR A 10 57.78 -26.93 -12.62
CA THR A 10 58.63 -25.78 -12.26
C THR A 10 59.65 -26.17 -11.16
N PRO A 11 60.68 -25.35 -10.81
CA PRO A 11 60.50 -24.20 -9.89
C PRO A 11 61.49 -23.00 -10.05
N ASN A 12 61.26 -21.93 -9.27
CA ASN A 12 62.22 -20.93 -8.75
C ASN A 12 62.97 -19.98 -9.73
N SER A 13 63.37 -18.76 -9.34
CA SER A 13 63.00 -17.90 -8.19
C SER A 13 63.43 -16.46 -8.43
N ALA A 14 62.62 -15.46 -8.01
CA ALA A 14 63.04 -14.07 -7.83
C ALA A 14 62.23 -13.43 -6.68
N THR A 15 62.92 -12.74 -5.77
CA THR A 15 62.40 -12.30 -4.45
C THR A 15 62.04 -10.81 -4.44
N VAL A 16 61.36 -10.36 -3.37
CA VAL A 16 61.06 -8.96 -2.94
C VAL A 16 60.23 -8.08 -3.88
N MET A 17 59.44 -7.10 -3.42
CA MET A 17 59.16 -6.61 -2.04
C MET A 17 57.65 -6.69 -1.71
N SER A 18 57.33 -6.94 -0.44
CA SER A 18 55.99 -6.66 0.12
C SER A 18 55.83 -5.18 0.42
N ASN A 19 54.65 -4.59 0.20
CA ASN A 19 54.33 -3.27 0.76
C ASN A 19 52.85 -3.20 1.18
N SER A 20 52.60 -3.17 2.49
CA SER A 20 51.26 -3.17 3.07
C SER A 20 50.88 -1.78 3.58
N LEU A 21 49.97 -1.11 2.87
CA LEU A 21 49.27 0.10 3.31
C LEU A 21 47.79 -0.09 2.97
N GLY A 22 46.82 0.27 3.81
CA GLY A 22 46.89 0.86 5.14
C GLY A 22 45.52 1.45 5.48
N LEU A 23 44.76 0.80 6.36
CA LEU A 23 43.37 1.18 6.67
C LEU A 23 43.29 2.41 7.58
N GLU A 24 43.51 3.60 7.04
CA GLU A 24 43.33 4.85 7.78
C GLU A 24 41.90 5.40 7.68
N THR A 25 41.07 5.00 8.64
CA THR A 25 39.79 5.65 8.93
C THR A 25 40.04 7.10 9.37
N ARG A 26 39.73 8.08 8.51
CA ARG A 26 39.76 9.51 8.88
C ARG A 26 38.67 9.82 9.91
N LYS A 27 39.02 9.68 11.20
CA LYS A 27 38.25 10.22 12.32
C LYS A 27 38.10 11.73 12.13
N ARG A 28 36.88 12.25 12.19
CA ARG A 28 36.67 13.69 12.44
C ARG A 28 37.00 13.95 13.92
N PRO A 29 37.73 15.03 14.25
CA PRO A 29 37.87 15.46 15.63
C PRO A 29 36.49 15.86 16.19
N ALA A 30 36.30 15.71 17.49
CA ALA A 30 35.11 16.20 18.17
C ALA A 30 35.26 17.70 18.44
N GLU A 31 34.29 18.49 17.99
CA GLU A 31 34.17 19.92 18.30
C GLU A 31 33.07 20.12 19.36
N ALA A 32 33.17 21.18 20.16
CA ALA A 32 32.56 21.23 21.49
C ALA A 32 31.02 21.29 21.48
N ALA A 33 30.41 20.63 22.46
CA ALA A 33 28.98 20.76 22.75
C ALA A 33 28.71 22.14 23.36
N THR A 34 28.11 23.04 22.58
CA THR A 34 27.52 24.29 23.09
C THR A 34 26.16 24.00 23.73
N GLU A 35 26.04 24.25 25.03
CA GLU A 35 24.83 23.95 25.79
C GLU A 35 23.69 24.91 25.40
N ILE A 36 22.67 24.40 24.71
CA ILE A 36 21.42 25.14 24.48
C ILE A 36 20.56 25.02 25.75
N PRO A 37 20.24 26.11 26.45
CA PRO A 37 19.54 26.05 27.72
C PRO A 37 18.11 25.48 27.58
N LYS A 38 17.70 24.69 28.57
CA LYS A 38 16.41 23.98 28.61
C LYS A 38 15.26 25.00 28.65
N ARG A 39 14.56 25.19 27.53
CA ARG A 39 13.41 26.09 27.43
C ARG A 39 12.29 25.63 28.38
N LEU A 40 11.79 26.54 29.21
CA LEU A 40 10.79 26.24 30.24
C LEU A 40 9.45 25.77 29.64
N LYS A 41 8.68 25.06 30.48
CA LYS A 41 7.29 24.70 30.21
C LYS A 41 6.44 25.98 30.04
N SER A 42 5.74 26.11 28.93
CA SER A 42 4.69 27.12 28.74
C SER A 42 3.33 26.46 28.67
N GLU A 43 2.58 26.58 29.77
CA GLU A 43 1.11 26.60 29.89
C GLU A 43 0.27 25.62 29.04
N ILE A 44 -0.36 24.68 29.74
CA ILE A 44 -1.44 23.85 29.19
C ILE A 44 -2.69 24.74 29.12
N PHE A 45 -3.09 25.15 27.92
CA PHE A 45 -4.41 25.75 27.72
C PHE A 45 -5.47 24.66 27.87
N ASP A 46 -6.34 24.81 28.87
CA ASP A 46 -7.25 23.75 29.25
C ASP A 46 -8.31 23.49 28.17
N ARG A 47 -8.48 22.22 27.80
CA ARG A 47 -9.40 21.82 26.73
C ARG A 47 -10.66 21.27 27.39
N PRO A 48 -11.82 21.94 27.26
CA PRO A 48 -13.02 21.61 28.03
C PRO A 48 -13.45 20.16 27.81
N SER A 49 -13.95 19.56 28.89
CA SER A 49 -14.26 18.14 28.95
C SER A 49 -15.38 17.77 27.98
N LEU A 50 -15.38 16.50 27.55
CA LEU A 50 -16.48 15.95 26.74
C LEU A 50 -17.83 16.02 27.51
N THR A 51 -17.78 15.96 28.84
CA THR A 51 -18.92 16.16 29.74
C THR A 51 -19.52 17.56 29.60
N GLU A 52 -18.71 18.64 29.69
CA GLU A 52 -19.19 20.01 29.54
C GLU A 52 -19.78 20.30 28.15
N LEU A 53 -19.19 19.71 27.10
CA LEU A 53 -19.72 19.84 25.73
C LEU A 53 -21.11 19.20 25.58
N LEU A 54 -21.39 18.12 26.32
CA LEU A 54 -22.72 17.52 26.38
C LEU A 54 -23.69 18.38 27.21
N SER A 55 -23.26 18.88 28.38
CA SER A 55 -24.07 19.78 29.23
C SER A 55 -24.54 21.03 28.48
N ARG A 56 -23.66 21.65 27.69
CA ARG A 56 -24.01 22.84 26.88
C ARG A 56 -24.99 22.53 25.74
N LYS A 57 -25.08 21.29 25.27
CA LYS A 57 -26.00 20.90 24.20
C LYS A 57 -27.41 20.59 24.72
N ALA A 58 -27.53 20.08 25.95
CA ALA A 58 -28.83 19.86 26.61
C ALA A 58 -29.58 21.16 26.95
N ALA A 59 -28.86 22.30 27.06
CA ALA A 59 -29.44 23.60 27.34
C ALA A 59 -29.96 24.37 26.11
N VAL A 60 -29.82 23.81 24.90
CA VAL A 60 -30.15 24.48 23.62
C VAL A 60 -31.01 23.57 22.73
N GLU A 61 -32.10 23.04 23.30
CA GLU A 61 -33.22 22.50 22.52
C GLU A 61 -34.48 23.34 22.79
N PRO A 62 -35.14 23.90 21.75
CA PRO A 62 -36.41 24.60 21.91
C PRO A 62 -37.52 23.59 22.24
N GLN A 63 -38.24 23.83 23.33
CA GLN A 63 -39.39 23.01 23.74
C GLN A 63 -40.50 23.08 22.68
N LEU A 64 -40.76 21.97 21.97
CA LEU A 64 -41.94 21.82 21.14
C LEU A 64 -43.14 21.48 22.03
N SER A 65 -44.14 22.35 22.02
CA SER A 65 -45.34 22.22 22.87
C SER A 65 -46.23 21.04 22.46
N LEU A 66 -46.68 20.28 23.45
CA LEU A 66 -47.69 19.24 23.29
C LEU A 66 -49.00 19.80 22.71
N SER A 67 -49.57 19.08 21.76
CA SER A 67 -50.97 19.22 21.31
C SER A 67 -51.56 17.82 21.07
N GLN A 68 -52.89 17.74 21.01
CA GLN A 68 -53.64 16.60 21.53
C GLN A 68 -54.00 15.48 20.53
N ASP A 69 -54.24 14.31 21.12
CA ASP A 69 -55.19 13.26 20.74
C ASP A 69 -55.19 12.67 19.31
N SER A 70 -54.70 11.44 19.20
CA SER A 70 -55.44 10.37 18.50
C SER A 70 -54.84 8.98 18.79
N ASP A 71 -55.70 8.04 19.19
CA ASP A 71 -55.31 6.65 19.44
C ASP A 71 -55.08 5.90 18.12
N VAL A 72 -53.85 5.47 17.84
CA VAL A 72 -53.52 4.72 16.62
C VAL A 72 -52.49 3.61 16.91
N PRO A 73 -52.82 2.32 16.70
CA PRO A 73 -51.92 1.21 17.07
C PRO A 73 -50.55 1.24 16.37
N LEU A 74 -49.49 1.31 17.18
CA LEU A 74 -48.09 1.48 16.77
C LEU A 74 -47.59 0.46 15.72
N ALA A 75 -48.22 -0.72 15.65
CA ALA A 75 -47.92 -1.77 14.68
C ALA A 75 -48.15 -1.36 13.21
N ARG A 76 -49.07 -0.42 12.92
CA ARG A 76 -49.47 -0.09 11.54
C ARG A 76 -48.39 0.70 10.78
N ILE A 77 -47.66 1.57 11.47
CA ILE A 77 -46.60 2.42 10.90
C ILE A 77 -45.36 1.58 10.54
N ALA A 78 -44.98 0.65 11.42
CA ALA A 78 -43.84 -0.26 11.21
C ALA A 78 -44.01 -1.16 9.97
N ALA A 79 -45.24 -1.58 9.67
CA ALA A 79 -45.55 -2.40 8.48
C ALA A 79 -45.32 -1.63 7.17
N GLN A 80 -45.76 -0.37 7.08
CA GLN A 80 -45.67 0.42 5.85
C GLN A 80 -44.23 0.81 5.49
N GLN A 81 -43.39 1.12 6.49
CA GLN A 81 -41.95 1.37 6.24
C GLN A 81 -41.19 0.10 5.78
N LYS A 82 -41.64 -1.09 6.20
CA LYS A 82 -41.02 -2.38 5.80
C LYS A 82 -41.38 -2.79 4.37
N ALA A 83 -42.52 -2.37 3.85
CA ALA A 83 -42.90 -2.55 2.44
C ALA A 83 -42.06 -1.66 1.51
N LYS A 84 -41.99 -0.35 1.76
CA LYS A 84 -41.34 0.63 0.88
C LYS A 84 -39.81 0.45 0.75
N ARG A 85 -39.19 -0.32 1.65
CA ARG A 85 -37.77 -0.72 1.57
C ARG A 85 -37.52 -1.99 0.73
N LYS A 86 -38.55 -2.72 0.29
CA LYS A 86 -38.40 -4.03 -0.38
C LYS A 86 -38.50 -3.98 -1.92
N GLU A 87 -39.11 -2.96 -2.51
CA GLU A 87 -39.19 -2.81 -3.98
C GLU A 87 -37.90 -2.30 -4.65
N LEU A 88 -37.03 -1.61 -3.91
CA LEU A 88 -35.75 -1.10 -4.41
C LEU A 88 -34.67 -2.19 -4.63
N VAL A 89 -35.00 -3.47 -4.46
CA VAL A 89 -34.06 -4.60 -4.54
C VAL A 89 -34.48 -5.61 -5.64
N SER A 90 -34.99 -5.12 -6.78
CA SER A 90 -35.28 -5.98 -7.95
C SER A 90 -35.09 -5.29 -9.31
N LYS A 91 -33.86 -4.80 -9.57
CA LYS A 91 -33.37 -4.58 -10.95
C LYS A 91 -31.88 -4.96 -11.04
N LYS A 92 -31.62 -6.25 -11.31
CA LYS A 92 -30.32 -6.68 -11.86
C LYS A 92 -30.22 -6.18 -13.29
N GLN A 93 -29.51 -5.07 -13.50
CA GLN A 93 -28.95 -4.72 -14.81
C GLN A 93 -27.53 -5.29 -14.92
N PRO A 94 -27.02 -5.54 -16.15
CA PRO A 94 -25.63 -5.98 -16.35
C PRO A 94 -24.64 -4.92 -15.84
N ARG A 95 -23.40 -5.33 -15.56
CA ARG A 95 -22.31 -4.41 -15.17
C ARG A 95 -21.95 -3.48 -16.32
N THR A 96 -22.61 -2.33 -16.41
CA THR A 96 -22.09 -1.18 -17.17
C THR A 96 -20.76 -0.76 -16.54
N GLN A 97 -19.68 -0.78 -17.32
CA GLN A 97 -18.37 -0.32 -16.84
C GLN A 97 -18.45 1.16 -16.44
N VAL A 98 -18.14 1.47 -15.18
CA VAL A 98 -17.94 2.84 -14.72
C VAL A 98 -16.56 3.25 -15.19
N LYS A 99 -16.48 3.83 -16.41
CA LYS A 99 -15.22 4.36 -16.98
C LYS A 99 -14.55 5.27 -15.96
N THR A 100 -13.30 5.00 -15.61
CA THR A 100 -12.57 5.88 -14.72
C THR A 100 -12.02 7.04 -15.53
N VAL A 101 -12.03 8.25 -14.98
CA VAL A 101 -11.58 9.44 -15.72
C VAL A 101 -10.06 9.52 -15.64
N SER A 102 -9.38 8.82 -16.55
CA SER A 102 -7.95 9.00 -16.81
C SER A 102 -7.67 10.45 -17.21
N LYS A 103 -6.71 11.10 -16.55
CA LYS A 103 -6.29 12.48 -16.84
C LYS A 103 -4.86 12.45 -17.40
N THR A 104 -4.57 13.20 -18.45
CA THR A 104 -3.18 13.41 -18.88
C THR A 104 -2.61 14.59 -18.09
N ASN A 105 -1.39 14.46 -17.54
CA ASN A 105 -0.71 15.57 -16.87
C ASN A 105 0.09 16.44 -17.86
N GLU A 106 0.64 17.56 -17.37
CA GLU A 106 1.46 18.49 -18.16
C GLU A 106 2.72 17.84 -18.76
N GLN A 107 3.13 16.71 -18.18
CA GLN A 107 4.30 15.91 -18.58
C GLN A 107 3.94 14.82 -19.62
N GLY A 108 2.68 14.73 -20.05
CA GLY A 108 2.18 13.73 -21.00
C GLY A 108 1.98 12.33 -20.41
N GLU A 109 2.11 12.15 -19.09
CA GLU A 109 1.87 10.90 -18.39
C GLU A 109 0.36 10.72 -18.13
N ILE A 110 -0.12 9.46 -18.16
CA ILE A 110 -1.54 9.13 -17.98
C ILE A 110 -1.79 8.82 -16.50
N VAL A 111 -2.73 9.52 -15.86
CA VAL A 111 -2.97 9.52 -14.42
C VAL A 111 -4.36 9.00 -14.08
N PHE A 112 -4.44 8.02 -13.19
CA PHE A 112 -5.66 7.45 -12.63
C PHE A 112 -5.75 7.77 -11.13
N GLU A 113 -6.91 8.19 -10.63
CA GLU A 113 -7.10 8.56 -9.23
C GLU A 113 -7.73 7.41 -8.43
N LEU A 114 -6.97 6.83 -7.48
CA LEU A 114 -7.43 5.75 -6.58
C LEU A 114 -8.13 6.29 -5.33
N SER A 115 -7.74 7.49 -4.90
CA SER A 115 -8.36 8.29 -3.83
C SER A 115 -7.78 9.70 -3.86
N SER A 116 -8.32 10.64 -3.08
CA SER A 116 -7.86 12.04 -3.01
C SER A 116 -6.35 12.21 -2.86
N LYS A 117 -5.66 11.29 -2.17
CA LYS A 117 -4.20 11.34 -1.95
C LYS A 117 -3.42 10.18 -2.56
N ARG A 118 -4.01 9.38 -3.47
CA ARG A 118 -3.29 8.26 -4.13
C ARG A 118 -3.67 8.13 -5.60
N ARG A 119 -2.64 8.01 -6.43
CA ARG A 119 -2.77 7.97 -7.90
C ARG A 119 -1.93 6.83 -8.47
N VAL A 120 -2.34 6.31 -9.63
CA VAL A 120 -1.49 5.55 -10.54
C VAL A 120 -1.05 6.50 -11.66
N THR A 121 0.23 6.52 -12.00
CA THR A 121 0.75 7.27 -13.14
C THR A 121 1.47 6.31 -14.08
N VAL A 122 0.92 6.16 -15.28
CA VAL A 122 1.52 5.40 -16.37
C VAL A 122 2.42 6.35 -17.16
N ARG A 123 3.72 6.06 -17.15
CA ARG A 123 4.77 7.01 -17.55
C ARG A 123 5.94 6.35 -18.26
N LYS A 124 6.61 7.14 -19.10
CA LYS A 124 7.83 6.76 -19.82
C LYS A 124 9.04 7.43 -19.19
N TRP A 125 10.09 6.67 -18.88
CA TRP A 125 11.35 7.19 -18.38
C TRP A 125 12.51 6.62 -19.19
N LYS A 126 13.18 7.50 -19.95
CA LYS A 126 14.07 7.10 -21.05
C LYS A 126 13.31 6.17 -22.00
N SER A 127 13.79 4.96 -22.24
CA SER A 127 13.15 3.94 -23.09
C SER A 127 12.27 2.95 -22.31
N MET A 128 12.09 3.12 -20.99
CA MET A 128 11.33 2.18 -20.15
C MET A 128 9.95 2.72 -19.78
N LYS A 129 8.94 1.86 -19.83
CA LYS A 129 7.57 2.13 -19.35
C LYS A 129 7.47 1.77 -17.87
N PHE A 130 6.69 2.52 -17.09
CA PHE A 130 6.43 2.25 -15.67
C PHE A 130 5.00 2.56 -15.27
N VAL A 131 4.45 1.73 -14.37
CA VAL A 131 3.22 1.98 -13.63
C VAL A 131 3.60 2.42 -12.22
N ASP A 132 3.50 3.71 -11.91
CA ASP A 132 3.86 4.27 -10.60
C ASP A 132 2.64 4.47 -9.70
N ILE A 133 2.53 3.68 -8.64
CA ILE A 133 1.45 3.75 -7.66
C ILE A 133 1.96 4.56 -6.47
N ARG A 134 1.43 5.77 -6.26
CA ARG A 134 2.04 6.77 -5.36
C ARG A 134 1.04 7.48 -4.46
N GLU A 135 1.48 7.75 -3.23
CA GLU A 135 0.80 8.65 -2.30
C GLU A 135 1.26 10.09 -2.54
N PHE A 136 0.30 11.00 -2.66
CA PHE A 136 0.51 12.44 -2.82
C PHE A 136 0.25 13.16 -1.49
N TYR A 137 0.87 14.32 -1.31
CA TYR A 137 0.63 15.22 -0.19
C TYR A 137 0.32 16.61 -0.71
N ASP A 138 -0.48 17.36 0.03
CA ASP A 138 -0.86 18.73 -0.34
C ASP A 138 0.15 19.69 0.28
N ASP A 139 0.64 20.62 -0.54
CA ASP A 139 1.72 21.56 -0.19
C ASP A 139 1.35 22.91 -0.81
N ASP A 140 0.94 23.86 0.03
CA ASP A 140 0.30 25.12 -0.38
C ASP A 140 -0.89 24.95 -1.35
N GLY A 141 -1.69 23.91 -1.11
CA GLY A 141 -2.84 23.54 -1.95
C GLY A 141 -2.48 22.79 -3.24
N GLN A 142 -1.20 22.63 -3.56
CA GLN A 142 -0.73 21.89 -4.73
C GLN A 142 -0.43 20.42 -4.37
N PRO A 143 -0.98 19.42 -5.09
CA PRO A 143 -0.78 18.01 -4.79
C PRO A 143 0.58 17.51 -5.32
N LYS A 144 1.57 17.38 -4.44
CA LYS A 144 2.94 16.96 -4.78
C LYS A 144 3.18 15.46 -4.53
N PRO A 145 4.03 14.79 -5.34
CA PRO A 145 4.29 13.36 -5.21
C PRO A 145 5.10 13.03 -3.94
N GLY A 146 4.57 12.14 -3.11
CA GLY A 146 5.19 11.75 -1.84
C GLY A 146 6.22 10.63 -1.96
N LYS A 147 6.97 10.42 -0.85
CA LYS A 147 8.00 9.38 -0.74
C LYS A 147 7.44 7.95 -0.70
N LYS A 148 6.18 7.76 -0.31
CA LYS A 148 5.50 6.44 -0.32
C LYS A 148 4.95 6.15 -1.71
N GLY A 149 5.32 5.01 -2.26
CA GLY A 149 4.95 4.60 -3.62
C GLY A 149 5.91 3.57 -4.20
N ILE A 150 5.52 2.97 -5.32
CA ILE A 150 6.28 1.94 -6.03
C ILE A 150 6.05 2.05 -7.54
N SER A 151 7.14 1.96 -8.32
CA SER A 151 7.11 2.03 -9.78
C SER A 151 7.38 0.65 -10.36
N LEU A 152 6.36 -0.02 -10.90
CA LEU A 152 6.42 -1.38 -11.46
C LEU A 152 6.76 -1.31 -12.97
N SER A 153 7.51 -2.30 -13.48
CA SER A 153 7.63 -2.56 -14.92
C SER A 153 6.35 -3.22 -15.46
N PRO A 154 6.11 -3.24 -16.80
CA PRO A 154 4.95 -3.92 -17.39
C PRO A 154 4.81 -5.37 -16.93
N ASP A 155 5.87 -6.17 -17.06
CA ASP A 155 5.97 -7.56 -16.58
C ASP A 155 5.70 -7.73 -15.06
N GLN A 156 6.00 -6.73 -14.22
CA GLN A 156 5.64 -6.75 -12.79
C GLN A 156 4.18 -6.35 -12.52
N TRP A 157 3.59 -5.55 -13.42
CA TRP A 157 2.18 -5.15 -13.39
C TRP A 157 1.28 -6.28 -13.93
N GLU A 158 1.64 -6.88 -15.06
CA GLU A 158 1.01 -8.10 -15.60
C GLU A 158 1.03 -9.22 -14.56
N LYS A 159 2.18 -9.46 -13.91
CA LYS A 159 2.26 -10.47 -12.84
C LYS A 159 1.39 -10.11 -11.63
N LEU A 160 1.32 -8.84 -11.24
CA LEU A 160 0.38 -8.38 -10.21
C LEU A 160 -1.07 -8.64 -10.59
N TYR A 161 -1.45 -8.46 -11.86
CA TYR A 161 -2.80 -8.72 -12.36
C TYR A 161 -3.11 -10.21 -12.49
N SER A 162 -2.12 -11.04 -12.87
CA SER A 162 -2.25 -12.51 -12.89
C SER A 162 -2.52 -13.12 -11.50
N PHE A 163 -2.16 -12.40 -10.43
CA PHE A 163 -2.49 -12.76 -9.05
C PHE A 163 -3.82 -12.19 -8.54
N SER A 164 -4.65 -11.54 -9.37
CA SER A 164 -5.90 -10.87 -8.96
C SER A 164 -6.85 -11.76 -8.15
N ASP A 165 -7.12 -12.98 -8.62
CA ASP A 165 -7.95 -13.96 -7.89
C ASP A 165 -7.28 -14.44 -6.60
N ALA A 166 -5.98 -14.75 -6.64
CA ALA A 166 -5.21 -15.16 -5.47
C ALA A 166 -5.16 -14.06 -4.38
N ILE A 167 -5.13 -12.79 -4.79
CA ILE A 167 -5.20 -11.64 -3.88
C ILE A 167 -6.61 -11.49 -3.31
N ALA A 168 -7.66 -11.77 -4.09
CA ALA A 168 -9.05 -11.75 -3.61
C ALA A 168 -9.32 -12.85 -2.57
N GLU A 169 -8.84 -14.08 -2.79
CA GLU A 169 -8.88 -15.16 -1.80
C GLU A 169 -8.04 -14.82 -0.57
N ALA A 170 -6.79 -14.34 -0.75
CA ALA A 170 -5.93 -13.94 0.35
C ALA A 170 -6.56 -12.86 1.23
N ILE A 171 -7.29 -11.89 0.65
CA ILE A 171 -8.03 -10.87 1.41
C ILE A 171 -9.08 -11.52 2.31
N GLN A 172 -9.85 -12.49 1.82
CA GLN A 172 -10.85 -13.20 2.62
C GLN A 172 -10.20 -14.02 3.74
N LEU A 173 -9.18 -14.83 3.43
CA LEU A 173 -8.47 -15.67 4.40
C LEU A 173 -7.81 -14.85 5.52
N VAL A 174 -7.26 -13.69 5.17
CA VAL A 174 -6.61 -12.76 6.13
C VAL A 174 -7.63 -11.98 6.97
N GLU A 175 -8.81 -11.67 6.44
CA GLU A 175 -9.90 -11.03 7.17
C GLU A 175 -10.55 -11.98 8.18
N ASP A 176 -10.83 -13.21 7.76
CA ASP A 176 -11.48 -14.26 8.55
C ASP A 176 -10.57 -14.98 9.58
N ASP A 177 -9.26 -14.70 9.57
CA ASP A 177 -8.24 -15.40 10.38
C ASP A 177 -8.07 -16.89 10.03
N LYS A 178 -8.15 -17.21 8.73
CA LYS A 178 -8.14 -18.57 8.17
C LYS A 178 -6.90 -18.88 7.33
N VAL A 179 -5.77 -18.23 7.61
CA VAL A 179 -4.49 -18.47 6.90
C VAL A 179 -3.91 -19.84 7.30
N GLY A 180 -4.40 -20.90 6.66
CA GLY A 180 -3.95 -22.28 6.80
C GLY A 180 -2.68 -22.59 6.00
N MET A 181 -2.14 -23.80 6.17
CA MET A 181 -0.88 -24.25 5.56
C MET A 181 -1.01 -24.63 4.07
N GLU A 182 -2.25 -24.86 3.61
CA GLU A 182 -2.61 -25.22 2.23
C GLU A 182 -3.22 -24.03 1.46
N SER A 183 -3.36 -22.87 2.10
CA SER A 183 -3.93 -21.65 1.49
C SER A 183 -3.15 -21.28 0.22
N LEU A 184 -3.84 -21.08 -0.90
CA LEU A 184 -3.22 -20.76 -2.18
C LEU A 184 -2.08 -21.72 -2.62
N ALA A 185 -2.15 -23.01 -2.26
CA ALA A 185 -1.11 -24.00 -2.61
C ALA A 185 -0.83 -24.14 -4.12
N GLY A 186 -1.78 -23.76 -4.99
CA GLY A 186 -1.60 -23.71 -6.44
C GLY A 186 -0.89 -22.46 -6.97
N VAL A 187 -0.59 -21.45 -6.14
CA VAL A 187 -0.07 -20.15 -6.59
C VAL A 187 1.47 -20.12 -6.54
N PRO A 188 2.15 -19.90 -7.67
CA PRO A 188 3.60 -20.07 -7.77
C PRO A 188 4.37 -19.06 -6.91
N GLY A 189 5.11 -19.59 -5.94
CA GLY A 189 5.93 -18.80 -5.02
C GLY A 189 5.15 -18.13 -3.88
N CYS A 190 3.92 -18.56 -3.58
CA CYS A 190 3.17 -18.09 -2.42
C CYS A 190 3.97 -18.22 -1.12
N ILE A 191 4.06 -17.14 -0.35
CA ILE A 191 4.72 -17.08 0.95
C ILE A 191 3.64 -16.94 2.03
N LEU A 192 3.33 -18.04 2.70
CA LEU A 192 2.42 -18.06 3.84
C LEU A 192 3.12 -17.53 5.09
N ARG A 193 2.38 -16.73 5.88
CA ARG A 193 2.82 -16.15 7.15
C ARG A 193 4.20 -15.45 7.09
N PRO A 194 4.41 -14.56 6.10
CA PRO A 194 5.70 -13.93 5.84
C PRO A 194 6.21 -13.15 7.06
N ASP A 195 7.50 -13.22 7.30
CA ASP A 195 8.19 -12.55 8.41
C ASP A 195 7.62 -12.90 9.81
N GLY A 196 6.88 -14.02 9.92
CA GLY A 196 6.21 -14.48 11.14
C GLY A 196 4.79 -13.94 11.38
N ASP A 197 4.27 -13.09 10.48
CA ASP A 197 2.91 -12.55 10.60
C ASP A 197 1.87 -13.63 10.24
N VAL A 198 1.31 -14.28 11.27
CA VAL A 198 0.34 -15.37 11.11
C VAL A 198 -0.95 -14.97 10.36
N ARG A 199 -1.24 -13.67 10.26
CA ARG A 199 -2.36 -13.10 9.50
C ARG A 199 -1.89 -12.36 8.25
N ALA A 200 -0.91 -12.93 7.55
CA ALA A 200 -0.45 -12.42 6.26
C ALA A 200 -0.16 -13.54 5.24
N ILE A 201 -0.27 -13.17 3.96
CA ILE A 201 0.14 -13.95 2.79
C ILE A 201 0.84 -12.99 1.82
N ALA A 202 1.96 -13.40 1.22
CA ALA A 202 2.66 -12.60 0.22
C ALA A 202 2.93 -13.35 -1.09
N LEU A 203 2.83 -12.64 -2.22
CA LEU A 203 3.06 -13.17 -3.57
C LEU A 203 4.21 -12.39 -4.24
N PRO A 204 5.23 -13.07 -4.81
CA PRO A 204 6.44 -12.42 -5.32
C PRO A 204 6.24 -11.88 -6.74
N LEU A 205 6.31 -10.55 -6.90
CA LEU A 205 6.29 -9.87 -8.19
C LEU A 205 7.67 -9.97 -8.88
N SER A 206 8.76 -9.89 -8.11
CA SER A 206 10.12 -10.17 -8.55
C SER A 206 11.01 -10.54 -7.35
N ASN A 207 12.28 -10.91 -7.58
CA ASN A 207 13.26 -11.27 -6.55
C ASN A 207 13.38 -10.25 -5.40
N LYS A 208 13.02 -8.98 -5.63
CA LYS A 208 13.07 -7.90 -4.64
C LYS A 208 11.75 -7.16 -4.45
N ARG A 209 10.62 -7.68 -4.94
CA ARG A 209 9.30 -7.04 -4.80
C ARG A 209 8.21 -8.07 -4.56
N ARG A 210 7.40 -7.88 -3.52
CA ARG A 210 6.23 -8.71 -3.24
C ARG A 210 5.01 -7.85 -2.92
N ILE A 211 3.83 -8.34 -3.29
CA ILE A 211 2.57 -7.90 -2.69
C ILE A 211 2.38 -8.70 -1.40
N THR A 212 1.94 -8.07 -0.32
CA THR A 212 1.64 -8.72 0.97
C THR A 212 0.24 -8.30 1.42
N ILE A 213 -0.68 -9.26 1.45
CA ILE A 213 -2.00 -9.09 2.05
C ILE A 213 -1.84 -9.39 3.54
N ARG A 214 -2.18 -8.44 4.43
CA ARG A 214 -2.05 -8.63 5.88
C ARG A 214 -3.15 -7.95 6.68
N TYR A 215 -3.49 -8.52 7.83
CA TYR A 215 -4.40 -7.89 8.78
C TYR A 215 -3.65 -6.88 9.64
N PHE A 216 -4.12 -5.63 9.69
CA PHE A 216 -3.50 -4.58 10.51
C PHE A 216 -4.55 -3.77 11.28
N ARG A 217 -4.43 -3.76 12.60
CA ARG A 217 -5.36 -3.13 13.56
C ARG A 217 -6.80 -3.66 13.50
N LYS A 218 -7.57 -3.27 12.49
CA LYS A 218 -9.00 -3.57 12.31
C LYS A 218 -9.42 -3.74 10.83
N GLY A 219 -8.49 -4.14 9.96
CA GLY A 219 -8.80 -4.35 8.55
C GLY A 219 -7.61 -4.91 7.75
N VAL A 220 -7.91 -5.38 6.54
CA VAL A 220 -6.91 -5.90 5.60
C VAL A 220 -6.24 -4.75 4.86
N LEU A 221 -4.90 -4.81 4.77
CA LEU A 221 -4.08 -3.96 3.91
C LEU A 221 -3.40 -4.80 2.82
N VAL A 222 -3.26 -4.19 1.64
CA VAL A 222 -2.54 -4.76 0.49
C VAL A 222 -1.25 -3.94 0.31
N ASP A 223 -0.13 -4.45 0.83
CA ASP A 223 1.17 -3.76 0.81
C ASP A 223 2.03 -4.21 -0.37
N LEU A 224 2.23 -3.31 -1.34
CA LEU A 224 3.14 -3.48 -2.46
C LEU A 224 4.49 -2.90 -2.07
N ARG A 225 5.53 -3.74 -1.90
CA ARG A 225 6.80 -3.30 -1.29
C ARG A 225 8.04 -3.88 -1.97
N GLU A 226 9.06 -3.03 -2.07
CA GLU A 226 10.42 -3.42 -2.46
C GLU A 226 11.22 -3.85 -1.23
N PHE A 227 11.97 -4.93 -1.35
CA PHE A 227 12.79 -5.53 -0.31
C PHE A 227 14.28 -5.39 -0.66
N TYR A 228 15.13 -5.42 0.36
CA TYR A 228 16.57 -5.39 0.22
C TYR A 228 17.20 -6.49 1.08
N ASP A 229 18.28 -7.07 0.57
CA ASP A 229 18.99 -8.13 1.27
C ASP A 229 20.02 -7.48 2.20
N GLN A 230 20.05 -7.93 3.45
CA GLN A 230 21.05 -7.52 4.43
C GLN A 230 21.43 -8.74 5.26
N ASP A 231 22.70 -9.11 5.23
CA ASP A 231 23.25 -10.26 5.97
C ASP A 231 22.58 -11.59 5.59
N GLY A 232 22.19 -11.74 4.31
CA GLY A 232 21.43 -12.88 3.79
C GLY A 232 19.92 -12.82 4.06
N VAL A 233 19.45 -11.89 4.89
CA VAL A 233 18.03 -11.74 5.24
C VAL A 233 17.37 -10.68 4.35
N SER A 234 16.28 -11.05 3.68
CA SER A 234 15.46 -10.10 2.92
C SER A 234 14.61 -9.25 3.86
N LYS A 235 14.77 -7.92 3.84
CA LYS A 235 14.13 -6.97 4.75
C LYS A 235 13.23 -5.97 4.00
N PRO A 236 12.09 -5.55 4.57
CA PRO A 236 11.16 -4.63 3.91
C PRO A 236 11.79 -3.23 3.74
N GLY A 237 11.86 -2.77 2.49
CA GLY A 237 12.43 -1.48 2.13
C GLY A 237 11.44 -0.31 2.28
N LYS A 238 11.99 0.91 2.19
CA LYS A 238 11.20 2.16 2.30
C LYS A 238 10.29 2.40 1.08
N LYS A 239 10.66 1.91 -0.11
CA LYS A 239 9.83 2.01 -1.32
C LYS A 239 8.67 1.01 -1.23
N GLY A 240 7.46 1.47 -1.45
CA GLY A 240 6.24 0.69 -1.31
C GLY A 240 5.04 1.50 -0.82
N ILE A 241 3.84 0.94 -0.97
CA ILE A 241 2.57 1.56 -0.59
C ILE A 241 1.56 0.49 -0.13
N SER A 242 0.86 0.77 0.97
CA SER A 242 -0.12 -0.13 1.60
C SER A 242 -1.53 0.39 1.34
N LEU A 243 -2.26 -0.25 0.43
CA LEU A 243 -3.61 0.11 0.00
C LEU A 243 -4.68 -0.47 0.93
N SER A 244 -5.82 0.21 1.06
CA SER A 244 -7.04 -0.39 1.64
C SER A 244 -7.74 -1.30 0.63
N LYS A 245 -8.68 -2.15 1.09
CA LYS A 245 -9.52 -2.97 0.20
C LYS A 245 -10.23 -2.14 -0.89
N GLU A 246 -10.72 -0.95 -0.54
CA GLU A 246 -11.38 -0.01 -1.46
C GLU A 246 -10.42 0.53 -2.54
N GLN A 247 -9.21 0.91 -2.13
CA GLN A 247 -8.18 1.41 -3.05
C GLN A 247 -7.60 0.29 -3.94
N TRP A 248 -7.56 -0.93 -3.43
CA TRP A 248 -7.24 -2.12 -4.24
C TRP A 248 -8.35 -2.42 -5.26
N ALA A 249 -9.63 -2.35 -4.86
CA ALA A 249 -10.74 -2.50 -5.80
C ALA A 249 -10.76 -1.39 -6.88
N ALA A 250 -10.44 -0.14 -6.52
CA ALA A 250 -10.26 0.95 -7.48
C ALA A 250 -9.09 0.68 -8.47
N LEU A 251 -8.00 0.07 -7.98
CA LEU A 251 -6.86 -0.32 -8.80
C LEU A 251 -7.21 -1.48 -9.76
N GLN A 252 -8.03 -2.45 -9.32
CA GLN A 252 -8.54 -3.52 -10.18
C GLN A 252 -9.53 -3.00 -11.23
N ASN A 253 -10.45 -2.11 -10.85
CA ASN A 253 -11.41 -1.50 -11.77
C ASN A 253 -10.76 -0.61 -12.85
N THR A 254 -9.51 -0.17 -12.65
CA THR A 254 -8.72 0.60 -13.62
C THR A 254 -7.68 -0.24 -14.36
N ALA A 255 -7.57 -1.54 -14.08
CA ALA A 255 -6.43 -2.33 -14.54
C ALA A 255 -6.34 -2.46 -16.06
N ASP A 256 -7.46 -2.64 -16.75
CA ASP A 256 -7.52 -2.72 -18.21
C ASP A 256 -7.17 -1.37 -18.86
N GLU A 257 -7.68 -0.25 -18.30
CA GLU A 257 -7.33 1.11 -18.75
C GLU A 257 -5.83 1.42 -18.54
N ILE A 258 -5.23 0.91 -17.45
CA ILE A 258 -3.80 1.03 -17.14
C ILE A 258 -2.95 0.22 -18.13
N MET A 259 -3.37 -1.00 -18.51
CA MET A 259 -2.65 -1.80 -19.51
C MET A 259 -2.68 -1.14 -20.88
N GLU A 260 -3.86 -0.67 -21.33
CA GLU A 260 -3.97 0.06 -22.61
C GLU A 260 -3.12 1.36 -22.59
N ALA A 261 -3.07 2.06 -21.46
CA ALA A 261 -2.19 3.22 -21.27
C ALA A 261 -0.70 2.86 -21.31
N VAL A 262 -0.31 1.67 -20.84
CA VAL A 262 1.07 1.17 -20.97
C VAL A 262 1.39 0.87 -22.43
N ASP A 263 0.52 0.17 -23.15
CA ASP A 263 0.78 -0.21 -24.55
C ASP A 263 0.98 1.00 -25.47
N ARG A 264 0.22 2.08 -25.25
CA ARG A 264 0.29 3.35 -26.00
C ARG A 264 1.61 4.15 -25.85
N LEU A 265 2.47 3.84 -24.87
CA LEU A 265 3.74 4.57 -24.60
C LEU A 265 4.95 4.11 -25.43
#